data_AF-A0A9N9IRL3-F1
#
_entry.id   AF-A0A9N9IRL3-F1
#
_cell.length_a   1.000
_cell.length_b   1.000
_cell.length_c   1.000
_cell.angle_alpha   90.00
_cell.angle_beta   90.00
_cell.angle_gamma   90.00
#
_symmetry.space_group_name_H-M   'P 1'
#
loop_
_entity.id
_entity.type
_entity.pdbx_description
1 polymer ?
#
loop_
_entity_poly.entity_id
_entity_poly.type
_entity_poly.pdbx_seq_one_letter_code
_entity_poly.pdbx_strand_id
1 'polypeptide(L)'
;NSSQVIRNLSKSELASSCLIQAIKPERNLKKIDLLEFLIDKIDQPIEALKSALDHYKVGFKFNYETIKSTQKIRSLSVNSNLYYWILKNYGPNSEVTQKCFDDIFESRIWVDLKLQKTPDREVPEGLTIGAFNSICSIYLEFCNEKVPFKNSYLQYLQLAKNHEIIHPFFKINLHHVFDLPPLKFSLKITYEYIRPEIKLNRAQRNKRKSNEISNQQAHNESERKNWFELLEKIYYHKLHTDNSDITENFKESFESFWDKIILANIPELKYLSNNSNRNNENELQQFTQFSEVFSKKQRQ
;
A
#
# COMPACT_ATOMS: atom_id res chain seq x y z
N ASN A 1 10.94 -3.72 -43.46
CA ASN A 1 11.94 -3.27 -42.45
C ASN A 1 11.71 -3.79 -41.03
N SER A 2 10.49 -4.09 -40.57
CA SER A 2 10.23 -4.66 -39.22
C SER A 2 10.74 -6.11 -39.04
N SER A 3 10.63 -6.96 -40.06
CA SER A 3 11.01 -8.39 -39.94
C SER A 3 12.52 -8.68 -39.95
N GLN A 4 13.36 -7.75 -40.42
CA GLN A 4 14.83 -7.91 -40.37
C GLN A 4 15.39 -7.61 -38.97
N VAL A 5 14.77 -6.70 -38.22
CA VAL A 5 15.17 -6.36 -36.84
C VAL A 5 14.96 -7.55 -35.88
N ILE A 6 13.89 -8.33 -36.09
CA ILE A 6 13.56 -9.50 -35.26
C ILE A 6 14.60 -10.63 -35.39
N ARG A 7 15.28 -10.74 -36.55
CA ARG A 7 16.22 -11.85 -36.82
C ARG A 7 17.54 -11.76 -36.05
N ASN A 8 17.87 -10.59 -35.47
CA ASN A 8 19.11 -10.38 -34.72
C ASN A 8 18.92 -10.33 -33.20
N LEU A 9 17.67 -10.43 -32.71
CA LEU A 9 17.39 -10.42 -31.27
C LEU A 9 17.61 -11.82 -30.67
N SER A 10 18.24 -11.86 -29.50
CA SER A 10 18.34 -13.07 -28.69
C SER A 10 16.95 -13.53 -28.21
N LYS A 11 16.84 -14.80 -27.81
CA LYS A 11 15.60 -15.35 -27.23
C LYS A 11 15.13 -14.54 -26.02
N SER A 12 16.06 -14.08 -25.19
CA SER A 12 15.82 -13.29 -23.98
C SER A 12 15.26 -11.90 -24.31
N GLU A 13 15.79 -11.22 -25.32
CA GLU A 13 15.28 -9.92 -25.78
C GLU A 13 13.89 -10.04 -26.42
N LEU A 14 13.66 -11.11 -27.20
CA LEU A 14 12.35 -11.42 -27.75
C LEU A 14 11.33 -11.70 -26.64
N ALA A 15 11.70 -12.52 -25.66
CA ALA A 15 10.85 -12.83 -24.51
C ALA A 15 10.51 -11.57 -23.69
N SER A 16 11.47 -10.67 -23.47
CA SER A 16 11.27 -9.39 -22.80
C SER A 16 10.30 -8.48 -23.58
N SER A 17 10.44 -8.42 -24.91
CA SER A 17 9.51 -7.67 -25.76
C SER A 17 8.09 -8.25 -25.74
N CYS A 18 7.97 -9.58 -25.75
CA CYS A 18 6.71 -10.28 -25.61
C CYS A 18 6.08 -10.07 -24.23
N LEU A 19 6.88 -10.01 -23.16
CA LEU A 19 6.41 -9.74 -21.80
C LEU A 19 5.67 -8.40 -21.73
N ILE A 20 6.25 -7.34 -22.31
CA ILE A 20 5.59 -6.02 -22.40
C ILE A 20 4.22 -6.17 -23.06
N GLN A 21 4.13 -6.86 -24.20
CA GLN A 21 2.85 -7.02 -24.90
C GLN A 21 1.84 -7.90 -24.14
N ALA A 22 2.33 -8.89 -23.37
CA ALA A 22 1.50 -9.82 -22.61
C ALA A 22 0.80 -9.17 -21.43
N ILE A 23 1.41 -8.15 -20.82
CA ILE A 23 0.90 -7.50 -19.60
C ILE A 23 -0.03 -6.31 -19.84
N LYS A 24 -0.37 -6.01 -21.09
CA LYS A 24 -1.31 -4.94 -21.44
C LYS A 24 -2.59 -5.01 -20.59
N PRO A 25 -3.10 -3.87 -20.09
CA PRO A 25 -4.29 -3.85 -19.24
C PRO A 25 -5.53 -4.45 -19.91
N GLU A 26 -5.66 -4.36 -21.25
CA GLU A 26 -6.79 -4.91 -22.00
C GLU A 26 -6.68 -6.43 -22.22
N ARG A 27 -5.52 -7.04 -21.94
CA ARG A 27 -5.34 -8.48 -22.12
C ARG A 27 -6.02 -9.23 -21.00
N ASN A 28 -6.74 -10.28 -21.36
CA ASN A 28 -7.36 -11.17 -20.40
C ASN A 28 -6.37 -12.26 -19.95
N LEU A 29 -5.54 -11.94 -18.95
CA LEU A 29 -4.59 -12.87 -18.36
C LEU A 29 -5.29 -13.84 -17.39
N LYS A 30 -6.19 -14.69 -17.88
CA LYS A 30 -6.85 -15.74 -17.07
C LYS A 30 -5.86 -16.83 -16.63
N LYS A 31 -4.83 -17.06 -17.44
CA LYS A 31 -3.77 -18.03 -17.20
C LYS A 31 -2.43 -17.32 -17.15
N ILE A 32 -1.59 -17.75 -16.23
CA ILE A 32 -0.24 -17.22 -16.03
C ILE A 32 0.83 -18.01 -16.79
N ASP A 33 0.46 -19.13 -17.41
CA ASP A 33 1.39 -20.02 -18.14
C ASP A 33 2.25 -19.24 -19.15
N LEU A 34 1.66 -18.26 -19.85
CA LEU A 34 2.39 -17.40 -20.78
C LEU A 34 3.39 -16.50 -20.05
N LEU A 35 3.01 -15.91 -18.91
CA LEU A 35 3.92 -15.06 -18.11
C LEU A 35 5.09 -15.90 -17.58
N GLU A 36 4.81 -17.07 -17.04
CA GLU A 36 5.82 -17.98 -16.52
C GLU A 36 6.76 -18.47 -17.62
N PHE A 37 6.21 -18.85 -18.77
CA PHE A 37 7.00 -19.23 -19.94
C PHE A 37 7.92 -18.10 -20.40
N LEU A 38 7.41 -16.86 -20.50
CA LEU A 38 8.22 -15.73 -20.93
C LEU A 38 9.33 -15.41 -19.92
N ILE A 39 9.01 -15.38 -18.63
CA ILE A 39 9.96 -15.10 -17.56
C ILE A 39 11.07 -16.16 -17.50
N ASP A 40 10.76 -17.44 -17.72
CA ASP A 40 11.76 -18.53 -17.78
C ASP A 40 12.75 -18.40 -18.95
N LYS A 41 12.39 -17.64 -20.00
CA LYS A 41 13.27 -17.40 -21.16
C LYS A 41 14.06 -16.10 -21.07
N ILE A 42 13.91 -15.32 -20.01
CA ILE A 42 14.62 -14.06 -19.81
C ILE A 42 15.79 -14.29 -18.86
N ASP A 43 16.99 -13.87 -19.28
CA ASP A 43 18.21 -14.04 -18.48
C ASP A 43 18.19 -13.20 -17.19
N GLN A 44 17.61 -12.00 -17.27
CA GLN A 44 17.46 -11.03 -16.19
C GLN A 44 15.98 -10.69 -15.94
N PRO A 45 15.23 -11.62 -15.31
CA PRO A 45 13.77 -11.53 -15.26
C PRO A 45 13.24 -10.38 -14.40
N ILE A 46 13.98 -9.95 -13.37
CA ILE A 46 13.57 -8.84 -12.51
C ILE A 46 13.70 -7.52 -13.26
N GLU A 47 14.81 -7.33 -13.95
CA GLU A 47 15.13 -6.16 -14.76
C GLU A 47 14.13 -6.01 -15.90
N ALA A 48 13.88 -7.11 -16.63
CA ALA A 48 12.87 -7.11 -17.70
C ALA A 48 11.47 -6.81 -17.16
N LEU A 49 11.11 -7.35 -15.99
CA LEU A 49 9.83 -7.03 -15.35
C LEU A 49 9.75 -5.56 -14.93
N LYS A 50 10.81 -5.00 -14.34
CA LYS A 50 10.88 -3.56 -14.03
C LYS A 50 10.70 -2.72 -15.28
N SER A 51 11.42 -3.03 -16.37
CA SER A 51 11.28 -2.33 -17.65
C SER A 51 9.87 -2.46 -18.24
N ALA A 52 9.22 -3.62 -18.11
CA ALA A 52 7.85 -3.81 -18.57
C ALA A 52 6.85 -2.99 -17.74
N LEU A 53 7.01 -2.94 -16.42
CA LEU A 53 6.22 -2.08 -15.54
C LEU A 53 6.44 -0.59 -15.86
N ASP A 54 7.68 -0.17 -16.13
CA ASP A 54 8.01 1.19 -16.54
C ASP A 54 7.38 1.59 -17.88
N HIS A 55 7.33 0.66 -18.84
CA HIS A 55 6.67 0.87 -20.13
C HIS A 55 5.20 1.28 -19.96
N TYR A 56 4.48 0.65 -19.02
CA TYR A 56 3.09 1.01 -18.68
C TYR A 56 2.97 2.09 -17.60
N LYS A 57 4.10 2.67 -17.18
CA LYS A 57 4.19 3.66 -16.12
C LYS A 57 3.56 3.16 -14.82
N VAL A 58 3.75 1.90 -14.46
CA VAL A 58 3.24 1.37 -13.18
C VAL A 58 3.96 2.09 -12.04
N GLY A 59 3.19 2.70 -11.15
CA GLY A 59 3.67 3.41 -9.98
C GLY A 59 2.74 4.57 -9.61
N PHE A 60 3.16 5.36 -8.61
CA PHE A 60 2.45 6.57 -8.20
C PHE A 60 2.69 7.68 -9.22
N LYS A 61 1.62 8.30 -9.73
CA LYS A 61 1.64 9.32 -10.79
C LYS A 61 1.19 10.70 -10.31
N PHE A 62 0.28 10.75 -9.34
CA PHE A 62 -0.40 11.98 -8.93
C PHE A 62 0.03 12.41 -7.54
N ASN A 63 0.34 13.70 -7.39
CA ASN A 63 0.46 14.28 -6.06
C ASN A 63 -0.93 14.49 -5.42
N TYR A 64 -0.93 14.88 -4.16
CA TYR A 64 -2.13 15.15 -3.35
C TYR A 64 -3.13 16.11 -4.03
N GLU A 65 -2.66 17.21 -4.62
CA GLU A 65 -3.55 18.18 -5.27
C GLU A 65 -4.16 17.62 -6.56
N THR A 66 -3.36 16.88 -7.33
CA THR A 66 -3.78 16.39 -8.63
C THR A 66 -4.75 15.21 -8.51
N ILE A 67 -4.61 14.35 -7.50
CA ILE A 67 -5.55 13.22 -7.31
C ILE A 67 -6.95 13.71 -6.93
N LYS A 68 -7.07 14.81 -6.17
CA LYS A 68 -8.35 15.41 -5.78
C LYS A 68 -9.09 16.03 -6.97
N SER A 69 -8.35 16.71 -7.84
CA SER A 69 -8.88 17.56 -8.92
C SER A 69 -9.02 16.83 -10.25
N THR A 70 -8.26 15.76 -10.50
CA THR A 70 -8.25 15.09 -11.80
C THR A 70 -9.62 14.52 -12.19
N GLN A 71 -10.04 14.80 -13.43
CA GLN A 71 -11.21 14.17 -14.05
C GLN A 71 -10.85 12.91 -14.85
N LYS A 72 -9.56 12.62 -15.04
CA LYS A 72 -9.13 11.44 -15.76
C LYS A 72 -9.44 10.19 -14.95
N ILE A 73 -10.09 9.22 -15.59
CA ILE A 73 -10.38 7.91 -14.99
C ILE A 73 -9.06 7.24 -14.61
N ARG A 74 -8.97 6.74 -13.37
CA ARG A 74 -7.84 5.92 -12.94
C ARG A 74 -8.30 4.47 -12.81
N SER A 75 -7.59 3.63 -13.54
CA SER A 75 -7.61 2.19 -13.42
C SER A 75 -6.17 1.70 -13.25
N LEU A 76 -6.02 0.42 -12.97
CA LEU A 76 -4.73 -0.26 -12.92
C LEU A 76 -3.99 -0.10 -14.25
N SER A 77 -2.70 0.19 -14.18
CA SER A 77 -1.86 0.44 -15.36
C SER A 77 -1.60 -0.82 -16.20
N VAL A 78 -1.72 -2.00 -15.59
CA VAL A 78 -1.65 -3.32 -16.23
C VAL A 78 -2.71 -4.25 -15.64
N ASN A 79 -2.86 -5.45 -16.21
CA ASN A 79 -3.85 -6.41 -15.72
C ASN A 79 -3.59 -6.81 -14.25
N SER A 80 -4.64 -6.83 -13.41
CA SER A 80 -4.53 -7.13 -11.98
C SER A 80 -3.94 -8.51 -11.65
N ASN A 81 -4.07 -9.50 -12.55
CA ASN A 81 -3.47 -10.82 -12.36
C ASN A 81 -1.95 -10.80 -12.45
N LEU A 82 -1.34 -9.83 -13.15
CA LEU A 82 0.09 -9.61 -13.08
C LEU A 82 0.51 -9.17 -11.68
N TYR A 83 -0.20 -8.21 -11.08
CA TYR A 83 0.09 -7.76 -9.73
C TYR A 83 -0.02 -8.90 -8.71
N TYR A 84 -1.08 -9.71 -8.83
CA TYR A 84 -1.24 -10.90 -8.01
C TYR A 84 -0.08 -11.87 -8.19
N TRP A 85 0.32 -12.13 -9.44
CA TRP A 85 1.44 -13.00 -9.74
C TRP A 85 2.76 -12.50 -9.17
N ILE A 86 3.03 -11.19 -9.28
CA ILE A 86 4.22 -10.55 -8.69
C ILE A 86 4.21 -10.70 -7.17
N LEU A 87 3.10 -10.39 -6.52
CA LEU A 87 2.96 -10.51 -5.06
C LEU A 87 3.26 -11.94 -4.60
N LYS A 88 2.71 -12.95 -5.29
CA LYS A 88 2.92 -14.35 -4.89
C LYS A 88 4.35 -14.83 -5.12
N ASN A 89 4.99 -14.43 -6.21
CA ASN A 89 6.34 -14.90 -6.58
C ASN A 89 7.48 -14.16 -5.86
N TYR A 90 7.36 -12.84 -5.67
CA TYR A 90 8.45 -12.02 -5.13
C TYR A 90 8.27 -11.66 -3.66
N GLY A 91 7.06 -11.77 -3.13
CA GLY A 91 6.72 -11.48 -1.73
C GLY A 91 6.46 -10.00 -1.45
N PRO A 92 5.98 -9.68 -0.24
CA PRO A 92 5.49 -8.34 0.10
C PRO A 92 6.58 -7.27 0.16
N ASN A 93 7.80 -7.66 0.54
CA ASN A 93 8.91 -6.73 0.76
C ASN A 93 9.78 -6.50 -0.48
N SER A 94 9.37 -7.03 -1.65
CA SER A 94 10.15 -6.84 -2.88
C SER A 94 9.89 -5.45 -3.48
N GLU A 95 10.93 -4.83 -4.05
CA GLU A 95 10.83 -3.53 -4.71
C GLU A 95 9.78 -3.53 -5.84
N VAL A 96 9.69 -4.63 -6.59
CA VAL A 96 8.72 -4.77 -7.69
C VAL A 96 7.29 -4.85 -7.15
N THR A 97 7.08 -5.57 -6.04
CA THR A 97 5.79 -5.61 -5.33
C THR A 97 5.42 -4.22 -4.82
N GLN A 98 6.36 -3.50 -4.22
CA GLN A 98 6.12 -2.14 -3.74
C GLN A 98 5.72 -1.18 -4.87
N LYS A 99 6.38 -1.29 -6.03
CA LYS A 99 6.04 -0.50 -7.22
C LYS A 99 4.64 -0.81 -7.74
N CYS A 100 4.22 -2.09 -7.72
CA CYS A 100 2.83 -2.46 -8.02
C CYS A 100 1.87 -1.87 -6.99
N PHE A 101 2.23 -1.90 -5.71
CA PHE A 101 1.38 -1.36 -4.66
C PHE A 101 1.18 0.15 -4.79
N ASP A 102 2.19 0.90 -5.26
CA ASP A 102 2.03 2.33 -5.56
C ASP A 102 0.88 2.60 -6.56
N ASP A 103 0.81 1.85 -7.67
CA ASP A 103 -0.25 1.99 -8.69
C ASP A 103 -1.63 1.55 -8.17
N ILE A 104 -1.66 0.44 -7.40
CA ILE A 104 -2.89 -0.10 -6.81
C ILE A 104 -3.45 0.86 -5.77
N PHE A 105 -2.60 1.35 -4.86
CA PHE A 105 -2.99 2.27 -3.80
C PHE A 105 -3.53 3.58 -4.39
N GLU A 106 -2.82 4.17 -5.36
CA GLU A 106 -3.30 5.38 -6.04
C GLU A 106 -4.67 5.16 -6.70
N SER A 107 -4.83 4.04 -7.41
CA SER A 107 -6.10 3.69 -8.06
C SER A 107 -7.23 3.51 -7.03
N ARG A 108 -6.95 2.86 -5.90
CA ARG A 108 -7.92 2.63 -4.83
C ARG A 108 -8.37 3.93 -4.15
N ILE A 109 -7.44 4.85 -3.91
CA ILE A 109 -7.74 6.20 -3.39
C ILE A 109 -8.60 6.96 -4.39
N TRP A 110 -8.23 6.96 -5.68
CA TRP A 110 -9.01 7.66 -6.70
C TRP A 110 -10.46 7.14 -6.77
N VAL A 111 -10.65 5.82 -6.71
CA VAL A 111 -11.99 5.19 -6.67
C VAL A 111 -12.81 5.74 -5.50
N ASP A 112 -12.23 5.80 -4.31
CA ASP A 112 -12.90 6.33 -3.12
C ASP A 112 -13.31 7.79 -3.31
N LEU A 113 -12.37 8.65 -3.72
CA LEU A 113 -12.62 10.07 -3.93
C LEU A 113 -13.71 10.35 -4.97
N LYS A 114 -13.85 9.47 -5.98
CA LYS A 114 -14.92 9.60 -6.97
C LYS A 114 -16.27 9.15 -6.44
N LEU A 115 -16.33 8.04 -5.70
CA LEU A 115 -17.55 7.60 -5.04
C LEU A 115 -18.05 8.64 -4.02
N GLN A 116 -17.14 9.32 -3.31
CA GLN A 116 -17.50 10.42 -2.41
C GLN A 116 -18.21 11.58 -3.12
N LYS A 117 -17.93 11.81 -4.42
CA LYS A 117 -18.57 12.85 -5.24
C LYS A 117 -19.89 12.39 -5.87
N THR A 118 -20.14 11.08 -5.91
CA THR A 118 -21.35 10.47 -6.49
C THR A 118 -21.86 9.35 -5.57
N PRO A 119 -22.38 9.68 -4.38
CA PRO A 119 -22.70 8.70 -3.34
C PRO A 119 -23.77 7.68 -3.75
N ASP A 120 -24.63 8.02 -4.71
CA ASP A 120 -25.70 7.14 -5.19
C ASP A 120 -25.22 6.06 -6.17
N ARG A 121 -23.92 6.06 -6.53
CA ARG A 121 -23.33 5.08 -7.45
C ARG A 121 -22.50 4.07 -6.68
N GLU A 122 -22.61 2.80 -7.06
CA GLU A 122 -21.74 1.74 -6.55
C GLU A 122 -20.35 1.74 -7.20
N VAL A 123 -20.24 2.27 -8.43
CA VAL A 123 -19.01 2.32 -9.22
C VAL A 123 -18.78 3.74 -9.75
N PRO A 124 -17.53 4.26 -9.71
CA PRO A 124 -17.21 5.54 -10.33
C PRO A 124 -17.61 5.64 -11.80
N GLU A 125 -18.01 6.82 -12.24
CA GLU A 125 -18.29 7.08 -13.65
C GLU A 125 -17.13 6.70 -14.58
N GLY A 126 -17.45 6.00 -15.67
CA GLY A 126 -16.48 5.58 -16.68
C GLY A 126 -15.59 4.39 -16.27
N LEU A 127 -15.71 3.89 -15.04
CA LEU A 127 -15.07 2.64 -14.63
C LEU A 127 -16.05 1.49 -14.80
N THR A 128 -15.58 0.37 -15.36
CA THR A 128 -16.41 -0.85 -15.45
C THR A 128 -16.47 -1.55 -14.09
N ILE A 129 -17.55 -2.30 -13.83
CA ILE A 129 -17.66 -3.11 -12.60
C ILE A 129 -16.48 -4.10 -12.47
N GLY A 130 -16.02 -4.68 -13.58
CA GLY A 130 -14.86 -5.58 -13.59
C GLY A 130 -13.56 -4.88 -13.21
N ALA A 131 -13.32 -3.65 -13.69
CA ALA A 131 -12.15 -2.87 -13.32
C ALA A 131 -12.21 -2.46 -11.84
N PHE A 132 -13.37 -1.99 -11.37
CA PHE A 132 -13.64 -1.67 -9.98
C PHE A 132 -13.36 -2.87 -9.05
N ASN A 133 -13.98 -4.02 -9.33
CA ASN A 133 -13.75 -5.25 -8.58
C ASN A 133 -12.28 -5.65 -8.59
N SER A 134 -11.58 -5.48 -9.72
CA SER A 134 -10.15 -5.80 -9.81
C SER A 134 -9.30 -4.92 -8.90
N ILE A 135 -9.57 -3.61 -8.84
CA ILE A 135 -8.84 -2.64 -8.02
C ILE A 135 -9.08 -2.94 -6.54
N CYS A 136 -10.34 -3.10 -6.13
CA CYS A 136 -10.67 -3.35 -4.73
C CYS A 136 -10.14 -4.70 -4.26
N SER A 137 -10.33 -5.77 -5.03
CA SER A 137 -9.81 -7.10 -4.66
C SER A 137 -8.29 -7.14 -4.55
N ILE A 138 -7.56 -6.59 -5.54
CA ILE A 138 -6.09 -6.68 -5.53
C ILE A 138 -5.48 -5.84 -4.41
N TYR A 139 -6.09 -4.70 -4.09
CA TYR A 139 -5.68 -3.88 -2.96
C TYR A 139 -5.77 -4.65 -1.64
N LEU A 140 -6.90 -5.33 -1.39
CA LEU A 140 -7.10 -6.13 -0.18
C LEU A 140 -6.15 -7.34 -0.12
N GLU A 141 -5.81 -7.95 -1.25
CA GLU A 141 -4.82 -9.02 -1.32
C GLU A 141 -3.41 -8.55 -0.93
N PHE A 142 -2.98 -7.40 -1.44
CA PHE A 142 -1.70 -6.78 -1.07
C PHE A 142 -1.67 -6.44 0.44
N CYS A 143 -2.77 -5.93 0.97
CA CYS A 143 -2.91 -5.64 2.40
C CYS A 143 -2.86 -6.92 3.27
N ASN A 144 -3.55 -7.99 2.86
CA ASN A 144 -3.54 -9.27 3.57
C ASN A 144 -2.16 -9.93 3.59
N GLU A 145 -1.37 -9.74 2.52
CA GLU A 145 0.03 -10.20 2.44
C GLU A 145 1.01 -9.25 3.15
N LYS A 146 0.50 -8.19 3.80
CA LYS A 146 1.29 -7.22 4.59
C LYS A 146 2.33 -6.47 3.76
N VAL A 147 1.98 -6.08 2.54
CA VAL A 147 2.83 -5.15 1.76
C VAL A 147 2.96 -3.83 2.52
N PRO A 148 4.19 -3.34 2.79
CA PRO A 148 4.38 -2.12 3.58
C PRO A 148 3.75 -0.88 2.95
N PHE A 149 3.12 -0.06 3.78
CA PHE A 149 2.69 1.28 3.37
C PHE A 149 3.89 2.23 3.43
N LYS A 150 3.97 3.17 2.47
CA LYS A 150 4.96 4.25 2.51
C LYS A 150 4.44 5.42 3.32
N ASN A 151 5.35 6.15 3.98
CA ASN A 151 5.03 7.40 4.68
C ASN A 151 4.31 8.42 3.78
N SER A 152 4.67 8.47 2.50
CA SER A 152 4.04 9.36 1.51
C SER A 152 2.55 9.06 1.26
N TYR A 153 2.06 7.88 1.64
CA TYR A 153 0.65 7.52 1.49
C TYR A 153 -0.26 8.20 2.51
N LEU A 154 0.30 8.67 3.62
CA LEU A 154 -0.45 9.19 4.76
C LEU A 154 -1.39 10.35 4.38
N GLN A 155 -0.92 11.27 3.55
CA GLN A 155 -1.73 12.40 3.06
C GLN A 155 -2.93 11.96 2.22
N TYR A 156 -2.86 10.79 1.56
CA TYR A 156 -3.95 10.25 0.77
C TYR A 156 -4.93 9.46 1.63
N LEU A 157 -4.42 8.74 2.62
CA LEU A 157 -5.25 8.04 3.62
C LEU A 157 -6.14 9.02 4.40
N GLN A 158 -5.63 10.22 4.69
CA GLN A 158 -6.40 11.29 5.34
C GLN A 158 -7.65 11.71 4.55
N LEU A 159 -7.66 11.50 3.23
CA LEU A 159 -8.79 11.84 2.35
C LEU A 159 -9.80 10.71 2.19
N ALA A 160 -9.42 9.48 2.55
CA ALA A 160 -10.25 8.32 2.32
C ALA A 160 -11.42 8.30 3.31
N LYS A 161 -12.63 7.99 2.85
CA LYS A 161 -13.79 7.71 3.72
C LYS A 161 -14.01 6.22 3.89
N ASN A 162 -13.63 5.40 2.90
CA ASN A 162 -13.89 3.97 2.98
C ASN A 162 -12.94 3.26 3.97
N HIS A 163 -13.54 2.64 4.99
CA HIS A 163 -12.83 1.86 6.00
C HIS A 163 -11.99 0.71 5.43
N GLU A 164 -12.35 0.13 4.28
CA GLU A 164 -11.53 -0.90 3.64
C GLU A 164 -10.17 -0.38 3.21
N ILE A 165 -9.99 0.93 3.04
CA ILE A 165 -8.70 1.57 2.72
C ILE A 165 -7.95 1.97 4.00
N ILE A 166 -8.69 2.48 4.98
CA ILE A 166 -8.11 3.04 6.21
C ILE A 166 -7.71 1.93 7.19
N HIS A 167 -8.57 0.93 7.38
CA HIS A 167 -8.35 -0.14 8.35
C HIS A 167 -7.09 -0.96 8.10
N PRO A 168 -6.74 -1.37 6.86
CA PRO A 168 -5.49 -2.09 6.64
C PRO A 168 -4.26 -1.34 7.16
N PHE A 169 -4.23 -0.01 6.98
CA PHE A 169 -3.14 0.81 7.48
C PHE A 169 -3.05 0.75 9.01
N PHE A 170 -4.13 1.06 9.71
CA PHE A 170 -4.12 1.12 11.18
C PHE A 170 -4.13 -0.25 11.87
N LYS A 171 -4.78 -1.26 11.30
CA LYS A 171 -5.02 -2.57 11.96
C LYS A 171 -4.02 -3.65 11.55
N ILE A 172 -3.32 -3.48 10.42
CA ILE A 172 -2.32 -4.43 9.93
C ILE A 172 -0.95 -3.79 9.88
N ASN A 173 -0.78 -2.74 9.06
CA ASN A 173 0.53 -2.16 8.78
C ASN A 173 1.16 -1.53 10.03
N LEU A 174 0.47 -0.60 10.70
CA LEU A 174 1.05 0.05 11.87
C LEU A 174 1.21 -0.90 13.06
N HIS A 175 0.33 -1.89 13.21
CA HIS A 175 0.56 -2.95 14.20
C HIS A 175 1.87 -3.70 13.94
N HIS A 176 2.20 -3.97 12.68
CA HIS A 176 3.46 -4.59 12.31
C HIS A 176 4.67 -3.69 12.59
N VAL A 177 4.61 -2.41 12.21
CA VAL A 177 5.70 -1.43 12.42
C VAL A 177 6.05 -1.26 13.91
N PHE A 178 5.02 -1.19 14.76
CA PHE A 178 5.15 -0.92 16.18
C PHE A 178 5.24 -2.19 17.05
N ASP A 179 5.38 -3.37 16.44
CA ASP A 179 5.36 -4.68 17.14
C ASP A 179 4.18 -4.85 18.11
N LEU A 180 3.02 -4.27 17.75
CA LEU A 180 1.82 -4.40 18.56
C LEU A 180 1.20 -5.79 18.36
N PRO A 181 0.47 -6.31 19.37
CA PRO A 181 -0.17 -7.62 19.26
C PRO A 181 -0.98 -7.74 17.97
N PRO A 182 -0.83 -8.87 17.25
CA PRO A 182 -1.53 -9.06 15.98
C PRO A 182 -3.02 -9.10 16.25
N LEU A 183 -3.76 -8.22 15.58
CA LEU A 183 -5.21 -8.34 15.53
C LEU A 183 -5.54 -9.57 14.69
N LYS A 184 -6.49 -10.41 15.15
CA LYS A 184 -7.12 -11.42 14.30
C LYS A 184 -8.00 -10.71 13.27
N PHE A 185 -7.35 -10.08 12.30
CA PHE A 185 -7.97 -9.25 11.29
C PHE A 185 -7.55 -9.78 9.93
N SER A 186 -8.46 -10.47 9.27
CA SER A 186 -8.33 -10.88 7.87
C SER A 186 -9.30 -10.05 7.05
N LEU A 187 -8.80 -9.34 6.04
CA LEU A 187 -9.67 -8.59 5.13
C LEU A 187 -10.44 -9.60 4.29
N LYS A 188 -11.77 -9.58 4.42
CA LYS A 188 -12.66 -10.38 3.57
C LYS A 188 -12.69 -9.75 2.18
N ILE A 189 -12.34 -10.52 1.16
CA ILE A 189 -12.44 -10.08 -0.24
C ILE A 189 -13.80 -10.53 -0.77
N THR A 190 -14.72 -9.58 -0.93
CA THR A 190 -16.09 -9.84 -1.42
C THR A 190 -16.29 -9.47 -2.90
N TYR A 191 -15.26 -8.90 -3.53
CA TYR A 191 -15.32 -8.48 -4.93
C TYR A 191 -15.12 -9.68 -5.85
N GLU A 192 -16.08 -9.92 -6.73
CA GLU A 192 -16.01 -11.01 -7.69
C GLU A 192 -14.90 -10.72 -8.72
N TYR A 193 -13.80 -11.49 -8.63
CA TYR A 193 -12.72 -11.45 -9.61
C TYR A 193 -11.98 -12.79 -9.67
N ILE A 194 -11.68 -13.25 -10.89
CA ILE A 194 -11.01 -14.54 -11.11
C ILE A 194 -9.49 -14.36 -11.02
N ARG A 195 -8.89 -14.92 -9.97
CA ARG A 195 -7.44 -15.02 -9.81
C ARG A 195 -6.91 -16.33 -10.41
N PRO A 196 -5.74 -16.32 -11.07
CA PRO A 196 -5.07 -17.54 -11.50
C PRO A 196 -4.58 -18.32 -10.28
N GLU A 197 -4.58 -19.66 -10.38
CA GLU A 197 -3.91 -20.50 -9.38
C GLU A 197 -2.39 -20.35 -9.55
N ILE A 198 -1.67 -20.10 -8.44
CA ILE A 198 -0.20 -19.94 -8.45
C ILE A 198 0.43 -21.09 -7.67
N LYS A 199 1.16 -21.95 -8.37
CA LYS A 199 1.88 -23.08 -7.78
C LYS A 199 3.33 -22.70 -7.54
N LEU A 200 3.60 -22.16 -6.35
CA LEU A 200 4.98 -21.86 -5.94
C LEU A 200 5.76 -23.15 -5.70
N ASN A 201 6.84 -23.35 -6.47
CA ASN A 201 7.78 -24.44 -6.25
C ASN A 201 8.68 -24.16 -5.02
N ARG A 202 9.43 -25.18 -4.55
CA ARG A 202 10.25 -25.07 -3.33
C ARG A 202 11.31 -23.98 -3.42
N ALA A 203 11.93 -23.81 -4.59
CA ALA A 203 12.95 -22.79 -4.82
C ALA A 203 12.36 -21.36 -4.72
N GLN A 204 11.21 -21.12 -5.34
CA GLN A 204 10.49 -19.85 -5.28
C GLN A 204 10.05 -19.51 -3.85
N ARG A 205 9.53 -20.49 -3.10
CA ARG A 205 9.17 -20.29 -1.68
C ARG A 205 10.37 -19.89 -0.83
N ASN A 206 11.52 -20.52 -1.06
CA ASN A 206 12.75 -20.19 -0.32
C ASN A 206 13.26 -18.80 -0.68
N LYS A 207 13.25 -18.42 -1.97
CA LYS A 207 13.62 -17.07 -2.43
C LYS A 207 12.72 -16.01 -1.80
N ARG A 208 11.41 -16.24 -1.78
CA ARG A 208 10.44 -15.37 -1.14
C ARG A 208 10.71 -15.21 0.37
N LYS A 209 10.89 -16.32 1.09
CA LYS A 209 11.21 -16.29 2.53
C LYS A 209 12.52 -15.55 2.84
N SER A 210 13.54 -15.73 2.00
CA SER A 210 14.81 -15.02 2.16
C SER A 210 14.64 -13.51 2.06
N ASN A 211 13.84 -13.03 1.10
CA ASN A 211 13.53 -11.61 0.93
C ASN A 211 12.69 -11.04 2.09
N GLU A 212 11.81 -11.86 2.66
CA GLU A 212 10.99 -11.46 3.81
C GLU A 212 11.84 -11.27 5.07
N ILE A 213 12.80 -12.18 5.33
CA ILE A 213 13.65 -12.16 6.54
C ILE A 213 14.72 -11.05 6.47
N SER A 214 15.37 -10.85 5.32
CA SER A 214 16.46 -9.87 5.20
C SER A 214 15.99 -8.42 5.42
N ASN A 215 14.74 -8.11 5.07
CA ASN A 215 14.19 -6.76 5.17
C ASN A 215 13.55 -6.47 6.53
N GLN A 216 13.32 -7.47 7.39
CA GLN A 216 12.68 -7.29 8.70
C GLN A 216 13.64 -6.84 9.81
N GLN A 217 14.94 -7.14 9.75
CA GLN A 217 15.84 -6.93 10.89
C GLN A 217 16.57 -5.59 10.93
N ALA A 218 16.84 -4.95 9.80
CA ALA A 218 17.60 -3.68 9.75
C ALA A 218 16.73 -2.43 9.58
N HIS A 219 15.47 -2.58 9.17
CA HIS A 219 14.57 -1.46 8.83
C HIS A 219 13.64 -1.02 9.98
N ASN A 220 13.38 -1.87 10.97
CA ASN A 220 12.26 -1.66 11.90
C ASN A 220 12.41 -0.45 12.83
N GLU A 221 13.60 -0.13 13.35
CA GLU A 221 13.73 1.01 14.29
C GLU A 221 13.64 2.37 13.58
N SER A 222 14.35 2.53 12.45
CA SER A 222 14.30 3.79 11.69
C SER A 222 12.91 4.02 11.09
N GLU A 223 12.28 2.97 10.57
CA GLU A 223 10.92 3.04 10.04
C GLU A 223 9.91 3.37 11.14
N ARG A 224 9.98 2.70 12.30
CA ARG A 224 9.12 3.00 13.45
C ARG A 224 9.25 4.44 13.91
N LYS A 225 10.48 4.96 14.04
CA LYS A 225 10.73 6.34 14.41
C LYS A 225 10.11 7.32 13.40
N ASN A 226 10.31 7.08 12.11
CA ASN A 226 9.74 7.92 11.06
C ASN A 226 8.20 7.93 11.09
N TRP A 227 7.58 6.77 11.29
CA TRP A 227 6.13 6.67 11.46
C TRP A 227 5.65 7.40 12.70
N PHE A 228 6.34 7.21 13.83
CA PHE A 228 6.00 7.84 15.08
C PHE A 228 6.03 9.37 14.97
N GLU A 229 7.09 9.95 14.42
CA GLU A 229 7.20 11.40 14.18
C GLU A 229 6.09 11.94 13.26
N LEU A 230 5.65 11.16 12.26
CA LEU A 230 4.56 11.56 11.37
C LEU A 230 3.19 11.52 12.07
N LEU A 231 2.93 10.47 12.84
CA LEU A 231 1.67 10.30 13.56
C LEU A 231 1.56 11.32 14.70
N GLU A 232 2.67 11.57 15.41
CA GLU A 232 2.74 12.60 16.45
C GLU A 232 2.38 13.98 15.90
N LYS A 233 2.96 14.37 14.75
CA LYS A 233 2.61 15.64 14.09
C LYS A 233 1.14 15.72 13.73
N ILE A 234 0.50 14.61 13.37
CA ILE A 234 -0.95 14.59 13.11
C ILE A 234 -1.72 14.83 14.41
N TYR A 235 -1.35 14.12 15.48
CA TYR A 235 -2.02 14.22 16.77
C TYR A 235 -1.98 15.64 17.33
N TYR A 236 -0.78 16.21 17.49
CA TYR A 236 -0.64 17.52 18.14
C TYR A 236 -0.99 18.71 17.23
N HIS A 237 -0.78 18.61 15.92
CA HIS A 237 -0.93 19.78 15.04
C HIS A 237 -2.14 19.74 14.11
N LYS A 238 -2.62 18.57 13.67
CA LYS A 238 -3.62 18.49 12.58
C LYS A 238 -5.02 18.08 13.04
N LEU A 239 -5.16 17.31 14.11
CA LEU A 239 -6.48 16.90 14.61
C LEU A 239 -7.17 18.01 15.41
N HIS A 240 -6.39 18.89 16.04
CA HIS A 240 -6.88 19.98 16.89
C HIS A 240 -6.90 21.35 16.19
N THR A 241 -6.43 21.43 14.95
CA THR A 241 -6.68 22.56 14.06
C THR A 241 -7.81 22.17 13.12
N ASP A 242 -8.69 23.11 12.74
CA ASP A 242 -9.84 22.90 11.84
C ASP A 242 -9.38 22.56 10.40
N ASN A 243 -8.69 21.42 10.25
CA ASN A 243 -8.18 20.96 8.98
C ASN A 243 -9.29 20.16 8.28
N SER A 244 -9.99 20.84 7.38
CA SER A 244 -11.19 20.35 6.68
C SER A 244 -10.97 19.12 5.81
N ASP A 245 -9.72 18.78 5.51
CA ASP A 245 -9.37 17.71 4.58
C ASP A 245 -9.28 16.31 5.20
N ILE A 246 -9.18 16.19 6.54
CA ILE A 246 -9.09 14.88 7.21
C ILE A 246 -10.49 14.33 7.46
N THR A 247 -10.78 13.14 6.91
CA THR A 247 -12.07 12.48 7.09
C THR A 247 -12.28 11.98 8.52
N GLU A 248 -13.53 11.96 8.97
CA GLU A 248 -13.89 11.47 10.30
C GLU A 248 -13.45 10.01 10.52
N ASN A 249 -13.67 9.15 9.52
CA ASN A 249 -13.28 7.74 9.57
C ASN A 249 -11.76 7.56 9.76
N PHE A 250 -10.94 8.47 9.22
CA PHE A 250 -9.50 8.49 9.48
C PHE A 250 -9.21 8.92 10.91
N LYS A 251 -9.87 9.99 11.40
CA LYS A 251 -9.70 10.48 12.78
C LYS A 251 -10.03 9.40 13.81
N GLU A 252 -11.21 8.78 13.69
CA GLU A 252 -11.65 7.70 14.58
C GLU A 252 -10.65 6.52 14.58
N SER A 253 -10.19 6.11 13.40
CA SER A 253 -9.20 5.03 13.27
C SER A 253 -7.85 5.40 13.86
N PHE A 254 -7.45 6.66 13.69
CA PHE A 254 -6.21 7.21 14.22
C PHE A 254 -6.24 7.27 15.74
N GLU A 255 -7.29 7.86 16.33
CA GLU A 255 -7.45 7.96 17.79
C GLU A 255 -7.46 6.58 18.44
N SER A 256 -8.23 5.64 17.87
CA SER A 256 -8.25 4.26 18.36
C SER A 256 -6.88 3.57 18.30
N PHE A 257 -6.03 3.93 17.33
CA PHE A 257 -4.69 3.37 17.21
C PHE A 257 -3.70 4.08 18.15
N TRP A 258 -3.78 5.40 18.25
CA TRP A 258 -2.92 6.22 19.10
C TRP A 258 -3.05 5.83 20.57
N ASP A 259 -4.28 5.61 21.05
CA ASP A 259 -4.54 5.12 22.40
C ASP A 259 -3.79 3.81 22.69
N LYS A 260 -3.67 2.92 21.70
CA LYS A 260 -2.91 1.66 21.86
C LYS A 260 -1.41 1.89 21.96
N ILE A 261 -0.87 2.84 21.19
CA ILE A 261 0.55 3.22 21.29
C ILE A 261 0.86 3.72 22.70
N ILE A 262 0.00 4.60 23.23
CA ILE A 262 0.16 5.14 24.59
C ILE A 262 0.10 4.01 25.62
N LEU A 263 -0.91 3.13 25.53
CA LEU A 263 -1.07 1.99 26.44
C LEU A 263 0.12 1.02 26.38
N ALA A 264 0.71 0.83 25.20
CA ALA A 264 1.83 -0.08 25.02
C ALA A 264 3.16 0.49 25.55
N ASN A 265 3.22 1.77 25.96
CA ASN A 265 4.42 2.44 26.49
C ASN A 265 5.66 2.19 25.62
N ILE A 266 5.49 2.33 24.31
CA ILE A 266 6.51 2.03 23.30
C ILE A 266 7.73 2.95 23.53
N PRO A 267 8.99 2.46 23.43
CA PRO A 267 10.19 3.22 23.80
C PRO A 267 10.31 4.65 23.25
N GLU A 268 9.78 4.91 22.05
CA GLU A 268 9.77 6.24 21.42
C GLU A 268 9.04 7.28 22.27
N LEU A 269 7.99 6.91 23.02
CA LEU A 269 7.30 7.79 23.96
C LEU A 269 8.19 8.21 25.14
N LYS A 270 9.12 7.34 25.57
CA LYS A 270 10.06 7.64 26.66
C LYS A 270 11.14 8.62 26.20
N TYR A 271 11.54 8.54 24.92
CA TYR A 271 12.50 9.46 24.32
C TYR A 271 11.94 10.89 24.25
N LEU A 272 10.64 11.02 23.96
CA LEU A 272 9.94 12.30 24.02
C LEU A 272 9.84 12.86 25.43
N SER A 273 9.42 12.07 26.42
CA SER A 273 9.33 12.52 27.82
C SER A 273 10.66 13.07 28.36
N ASN A 274 11.79 12.62 27.81
CA ASN A 274 13.12 13.09 28.18
C ASN A 274 13.58 14.31 27.38
N ASN A 275 13.05 14.55 26.17
CA ASN A 275 13.42 15.67 25.30
C ASN A 275 12.45 16.87 25.36
N SER A 276 11.17 16.67 25.67
CA SER A 276 10.20 17.75 25.91
C SER A 276 10.56 18.59 27.15
N ASN A 277 11.37 18.05 28.06
CA ASN A 277 12.02 18.81 29.14
C ASN A 277 13.06 19.83 28.65
N ARG A 278 13.37 19.90 27.34
CA ARG A 278 14.42 20.79 26.83
C ARG A 278 13.95 21.88 25.88
N ASN A 279 12.80 21.77 25.21
CA ASN A 279 12.32 22.81 24.29
C ASN A 279 10.79 22.86 24.27
N ASN A 280 10.21 24.04 24.53
CA ASN A 280 8.78 24.42 24.46
C ASN A 280 7.88 24.09 25.67
N GLU A 281 7.62 25.11 26.50
CA GLU A 281 6.65 25.09 27.61
C GLU A 281 5.21 24.76 27.17
N ASN A 282 4.83 25.03 25.91
CA ASN A 282 3.51 24.71 25.37
C ASN A 282 3.30 23.20 25.12
N GLU A 283 4.35 22.47 24.74
CA GLU A 283 4.29 21.02 24.54
C GLU A 283 4.24 20.29 25.90
N LEU A 284 4.94 20.84 26.90
CA LEU A 284 4.90 20.35 28.27
C LEU A 284 3.50 20.51 28.89
N GLN A 285 2.81 21.63 28.66
CA GLN A 285 1.43 21.84 29.14
C GLN A 285 0.43 20.86 28.50
N GLN A 286 0.56 20.56 27.20
CA GLN A 286 -0.30 19.58 26.52
C GLN A 286 -0.02 18.15 26.99
N PHE A 287 1.25 17.79 27.22
CA PHE A 287 1.63 16.50 27.78
C PHE A 287 1.14 16.32 29.24
N THR A 288 1.19 17.40 30.04
CA THR A 288 0.72 17.38 31.43
C THR A 288 -0.80 17.25 31.49
N GLN A 289 -1.55 18.00 30.68
CA GLN A 289 -3.00 17.82 30.51
C GLN A 289 -3.35 16.40 30.06
N PHE A 290 -2.56 15.81 29.16
CA PHE A 290 -2.75 14.43 28.71
C PHE A 290 -2.55 13.41 29.86
N SER A 291 -1.50 13.57 30.68
CA SER A 291 -1.26 12.70 31.84
C SER A 291 -2.39 12.76 32.88
N GLU A 292 -3.04 13.92 33.03
CA GLU A 292 -4.18 14.11 33.92
C GLU A 292 -5.46 13.48 33.37
N VAL A 293 -5.74 13.63 32.07
CA VAL A 293 -6.88 12.99 31.39
C VAL A 293 -6.73 11.47 31.41
N PHE A 294 -5.51 10.96 31.19
CA PHE A 294 -5.20 9.54 31.24
C PHE A 294 -5.34 8.97 32.66
N SER A 295 -4.87 9.69 33.68
CA SER A 295 -5.04 9.31 35.10
C SER A 295 -6.50 9.29 35.53
N LYS A 296 -7.38 10.10 34.91
CA LYS A 296 -8.82 10.07 35.15
C LYS A 296 -9.51 8.89 34.46
N LYS A 297 -9.11 8.51 33.25
CA LYS A 297 -9.66 7.34 32.52
C LYS A 297 -9.27 5.99 33.14
N GLN A 298 -8.13 5.87 33.82
CA GLN A 298 -7.75 4.64 34.53
C GLN A 298 -8.42 4.47 35.90
N ARG A 299 -9.10 5.50 36.41
CA ARG A 299 -9.78 5.50 37.72
C ARG A 299 -11.30 5.29 37.63
N GLN A 300 -11.83 5.03 36.42
CA GLN A 300 -13.21 4.63 36.15
C GLN A 300 -13.22 3.19 35.65
#